data_AF-A0A0C2FPZ1-F1
#
_entry.id   AF-A0A0C2FPZ1-F1
#
_cell.length_a   1.000
_cell.length_b   1.000
_cell.length_c   1.000
_cell.angle_alpha   90.00
_cell.angle_beta   90.00
_cell.angle_gamma   90.00
#
_symmetry.space_group_name_H-M   'P 1'
#
loop_
_entity.id
_entity.type
_entity.pdbx_description
1 polymer ?
#
loop_
_entity_poly.entity_id
_entity_poly.type
_entity_poly.pdbx_seq_one_letter_code
_entity_poly.pdbx_strand_id
1 'polypeptide(L)'
;MHAARYVMSPPLSRDPSTKDALMDMLAAGQLHLVSTDNCTFTSEQKKMGLNDFTKIPNGVNGIEDRMSVVWEKGVHSGKIDPMKFVQVTSANAAKIFNIYPRKGRIAIGSDADVVIWNPKLSRVISKNTHHHVCKF
;
A
#
# COMPACT_ATOMS: atom_id res chain seq x y z
N MET A 1 -13.26 -12.84 -14.68
CA MET A 1 -11.90 -12.87 -14.08
C MET A 1 -11.44 -11.55 -13.47
N HIS A 2 -11.78 -10.37 -13.99
CA HIS A 2 -11.33 -9.10 -13.40
C HIS A 2 -11.73 -8.96 -11.91
N ALA A 3 -13.00 -9.22 -11.56
CA ALA A 3 -13.48 -9.12 -10.18
C ALA A 3 -12.71 -10.02 -9.19
N ALA A 4 -12.41 -11.27 -9.56
CA ALA A 4 -11.70 -12.22 -8.70
C ALA A 4 -10.31 -11.73 -8.27
N ARG A 5 -9.68 -10.84 -9.05
CA ARG A 5 -8.36 -10.26 -8.74
C ARG A 5 -8.39 -9.35 -7.51
N TYR A 6 -9.55 -8.82 -7.13
CA TYR A 6 -9.72 -7.94 -5.97
C TYR A 6 -10.27 -8.67 -4.74
N VAL A 7 -10.48 -9.99 -4.82
CA VAL A 7 -10.95 -10.79 -3.68
C VAL A 7 -9.84 -10.88 -2.63
N MET A 8 -10.11 -10.27 -1.47
CA MET A 8 -9.29 -10.25 -0.27
C MET A 8 -10.20 -10.15 0.96
N SER A 9 -9.63 -10.34 2.15
CA SER A 9 -10.35 -10.29 3.42
C SER A 9 -9.61 -9.41 4.43
N PRO A 10 -10.25 -8.35 4.97
CA PRO A 10 -11.59 -7.86 4.65
C PRO A 10 -11.73 -7.37 3.19
N PRO A 11 -12.92 -7.44 2.57
CA PRO A 11 -13.10 -7.03 1.18
C PRO A 11 -13.03 -5.51 1.02
N LEU A 12 -12.70 -5.04 -0.20
CA LEU A 12 -12.85 -3.63 -0.53
C LEU A 12 -14.32 -3.21 -0.39
N SER A 13 -14.53 -2.06 0.25
CA SER A 13 -15.85 -1.45 0.36
C SER A 13 -16.39 -1.10 -1.03
N ARG A 14 -17.71 -1.25 -1.20
CA ARG A 14 -18.42 -0.79 -2.41
C ARG A 14 -18.72 0.71 -2.36
N ASP A 15 -18.63 1.33 -1.18
CA ASP A 15 -18.86 2.75 -1.01
C ASP A 15 -17.65 3.55 -1.56
N PRO A 16 -17.84 4.37 -2.60
CA PRO A 16 -16.75 5.12 -3.23
C PRO A 16 -16.08 6.14 -2.29
N SER A 17 -16.75 6.55 -1.21
CA SER A 17 -16.22 7.50 -0.22
C SER A 17 -15.23 6.86 0.76
N THR A 18 -15.21 5.53 0.86
CA THR A 18 -14.41 4.82 1.88
C THR A 18 -12.92 5.15 1.78
N LYS A 19 -12.36 5.24 0.57
CA LYS A 19 -10.93 5.55 0.37
C LYS A 19 -10.56 6.94 0.91
N ASP A 20 -11.46 7.92 0.75
CA ASP A 20 -11.23 9.30 1.15
C ASP A 20 -11.37 9.41 2.67
N ALA A 21 -12.38 8.77 3.25
CA ALA A 21 -12.55 8.66 4.69
C ALA A 21 -11.32 8.00 5.36
N LEU A 22 -10.80 6.89 4.82
CA LEU A 22 -9.59 6.24 5.35
C LEU A 22 -8.36 7.16 5.28
N MET A 23 -8.21 7.93 4.18
CA MET A 23 -7.11 8.89 4.06
C MET A 23 -7.26 10.05 5.04
N ASP A 24 -8.49 10.52 5.28
CA ASP A 24 -8.78 11.57 6.25
C ASP A 24 -8.53 11.09 7.69
N MET A 25 -8.89 9.85 8.01
CA MET A 25 -8.55 9.21 9.29
C MET A 25 -7.03 9.06 9.47
N LEU A 26 -6.29 8.74 8.38
CA LEU A 26 -4.83 8.68 8.40
C LEU A 26 -4.21 10.07 8.63
N ALA A 27 -4.73 11.10 7.97
CA ALA A 27 -4.33 12.49 8.14
C ALA A 27 -4.56 12.95 9.59
N ALA A 28 -5.75 12.68 10.13
CA ALA A 28 -6.14 12.98 11.51
C ALA A 28 -5.38 12.16 12.57
N GLY A 29 -4.64 11.12 12.17
CA GLY A 29 -3.89 10.26 13.09
C GLY A 29 -4.74 9.22 13.83
N GLN A 30 -5.96 8.97 13.38
CA GLN A 30 -6.79 7.86 13.85
C GLN A 30 -6.28 6.52 13.27
N LEU A 31 -5.75 6.55 12.05
CA LEU A 31 -4.94 5.48 11.48
C LEU A 31 -3.45 5.87 11.56
N HIS A 32 -2.60 4.89 11.86
CA HIS A 32 -1.21 5.17 12.25
C HIS A 32 -0.17 4.80 11.19
N LEU A 33 -0.43 3.83 10.33
CA LEU A 33 0.49 3.41 9.28
C LEU A 33 -0.24 2.75 8.10
N VAL A 34 0.43 2.67 6.95
CA VAL A 34 -0.10 2.01 5.74
C VAL A 34 0.75 0.77 5.41
N SER A 35 0.08 -0.37 5.28
CA SER A 35 0.63 -1.64 4.80
C SER A 35 -0.12 -2.09 3.53
N THR A 36 0.24 -3.24 2.97
CA THR A 36 -0.27 -3.72 1.67
C THR A 36 -1.01 -5.04 1.74
N ASP A 37 -0.80 -5.82 2.80
CA ASP A 37 -1.27 -7.20 2.88
C ASP A 37 -0.95 -7.99 1.60
N ASN A 38 0.29 -7.81 1.12
CA ASN A 38 0.69 -8.32 -0.20
C ASN A 38 0.70 -9.85 -0.22
N CYS A 39 -0.32 -10.43 -0.83
CA CYS A 39 -0.55 -11.86 -0.96
C CYS A 39 -1.06 -12.15 -2.38
N THR A 40 -0.15 -12.45 -3.30
CA THR A 40 -0.47 -12.45 -4.73
C THR A 40 -0.75 -13.87 -5.26
N PHE A 41 -1.78 -13.99 -6.10
CA PHE A 41 -2.14 -15.22 -6.78
C PHE A 41 -2.34 -14.94 -8.26
N THR A 42 -1.87 -15.82 -9.14
CA THR A 42 -2.06 -15.69 -10.58
C THR A 42 -3.54 -15.77 -10.97
N SER A 43 -3.87 -15.35 -12.20
CA SER A 43 -5.25 -15.51 -12.70
C SER A 43 -5.71 -16.97 -12.74
N GLU A 44 -4.80 -17.92 -12.96
CA GLU A 44 -5.14 -19.36 -12.91
C GLU A 44 -5.46 -19.81 -11.48
N GLN A 45 -4.67 -19.40 -10.49
CA GLN A 45 -4.97 -19.71 -9.09
C GLN A 45 -6.31 -19.10 -8.64
N LYS A 46 -6.61 -17.87 -9.06
CA LYS A 46 -7.90 -17.22 -8.77
C LYS A 46 -9.09 -17.96 -9.40
N LYS A 47 -8.90 -18.77 -10.46
CA LYS A 47 -9.98 -19.59 -11.07
C LYS A 47 -10.42 -20.77 -10.21
N MET A 48 -9.69 -21.12 -9.14
CA MET A 48 -10.11 -22.17 -8.20
C MET A 48 -11.54 -21.96 -7.67
N GLY A 49 -11.97 -20.71 -7.54
CA GLY A 49 -13.32 -20.35 -7.13
C GLY A 49 -14.23 -19.83 -8.25
N LEU A 50 -14.00 -20.23 -9.52
CA LEU A 50 -14.81 -19.77 -10.67
C LEU A 50 -16.32 -19.96 -10.45
N ASN A 51 -16.70 -21.07 -9.80
CA ASN A 51 -18.10 -21.43 -9.53
C ASN A 51 -18.44 -21.33 -8.02
N ASP A 52 -17.52 -20.88 -7.18
CA ASP A 52 -17.68 -20.81 -5.73
C ASP A 52 -16.70 -19.78 -5.17
N PHE A 53 -17.19 -18.58 -4.84
CA PHE A 53 -16.34 -17.48 -4.41
C PHE A 53 -15.54 -17.79 -3.14
N THR A 54 -16.04 -18.71 -2.31
CA THR A 54 -15.37 -19.12 -1.05
C THR A 54 -14.05 -19.84 -1.32
N LYS A 55 -13.86 -20.38 -2.53
CA LYS A 55 -12.64 -21.07 -2.98
C LYS A 55 -11.68 -20.16 -3.75
N ILE A 56 -12.00 -18.88 -3.94
CA ILE A 56 -11.06 -17.93 -4.51
C ILE A 56 -9.98 -17.64 -3.45
N PRO A 57 -8.69 -17.88 -3.73
CA PRO A 57 -7.64 -17.55 -2.78
C PRO A 57 -7.63 -16.03 -2.51
N ASN A 58 -7.68 -15.64 -1.24
CA ASN A 58 -7.81 -14.24 -0.82
C ASN A 58 -6.46 -13.54 -0.81
N GLY A 59 -6.35 -12.40 -1.49
CA GLY A 59 -5.13 -11.60 -1.51
C GLY A 59 -4.93 -10.80 -2.80
N VAL A 60 -4.14 -9.73 -2.69
CA VAL A 60 -3.82 -8.80 -3.78
C VAL A 60 -2.34 -8.38 -3.78
N ASN A 61 -1.93 -7.70 -4.85
CA ASN A 61 -0.64 -7.02 -4.91
C ASN A 61 -0.69 -5.65 -4.22
N GLY A 62 0.47 -5.18 -3.77
CA GLY A 62 0.59 -3.80 -3.33
C GLY A 62 1.98 -3.38 -2.87
N ILE A 63 2.91 -4.31 -2.63
CA ILE A 63 4.21 -4.00 -2.00
C ILE A 63 5.00 -2.91 -2.75
N GLU A 64 5.09 -3.01 -4.07
CA GLU A 64 5.79 -2.05 -4.94
C GLU A 64 5.09 -0.69 -5.00
N ASP A 65 3.76 -0.69 -5.11
CA ASP A 65 2.99 0.51 -5.42
C ASP A 65 2.62 1.32 -4.18
N ARG A 66 2.73 0.74 -2.99
CA ARG A 66 2.33 1.32 -1.69
C ARG A 66 2.73 2.79 -1.56
N MET A 67 4.01 3.09 -1.74
CA MET A 67 4.53 4.43 -1.51
C MET A 67 4.02 5.43 -2.54
N SER A 68 3.97 5.06 -3.84
CA SER A 68 3.44 5.94 -4.88
C SER A 68 1.95 6.20 -4.71
N VAL A 69 1.16 5.19 -4.35
CA VAL A 69 -0.29 5.34 -4.13
C VAL A 69 -0.58 6.24 -2.93
N VAL A 70 0.12 6.07 -1.80
CA VAL A 70 -0.02 6.95 -0.63
C VAL A 70 0.46 8.37 -0.95
N TRP A 71 1.54 8.52 -1.73
CA TRP A 71 2.00 9.83 -2.17
C TRP A 71 0.95 10.55 -3.03
N GLU A 72 0.44 9.88 -4.05
CA GLU A 72 -0.55 10.44 -4.98
C GLU A 72 -1.87 10.78 -4.26
N LYS A 73 -2.41 9.84 -3.48
CA LYS A 73 -3.71 9.99 -2.82
C LYS A 73 -3.67 10.74 -1.49
N GLY A 74 -2.48 10.90 -0.91
CA GLY A 74 -2.27 11.63 0.33
C GLY A 74 -1.63 12.99 0.05
N VAL A 75 -0.36 12.97 -0.34
CA VAL A 75 0.47 14.18 -0.48
C VAL A 75 0.03 15.05 -1.66
N HIS A 76 -0.07 14.47 -2.87
CA HIS A 76 -0.41 15.25 -4.06
C HIS A 76 -1.83 15.82 -4.01
N SER A 77 -2.76 15.07 -3.40
CA SER A 77 -4.13 15.54 -3.14
C SER A 77 -4.26 16.64 -2.08
N GLY A 78 -3.19 16.90 -1.30
CA GLY A 78 -3.21 17.88 -0.20
C GLY A 78 -3.77 17.37 1.13
N LYS A 79 -4.14 16.09 1.26
CA LYS A 79 -4.68 15.50 2.50
C LYS A 79 -3.63 15.31 3.60
N ILE A 80 -2.38 15.03 3.24
CA ILE A 80 -1.26 14.92 4.19
C ILE A 80 -0.02 15.64 3.65
N ASP A 81 0.88 16.08 4.53
CA ASP A 81 2.17 16.63 4.11
C ASP A 81 3.24 15.51 3.93
N PRO A 82 4.41 15.83 3.35
CA PRO A 82 5.49 14.85 3.19
C PRO A 82 6.03 14.28 4.51
N MET A 83 5.94 15.01 5.63
CA MET A 83 6.41 14.53 6.93
C MET A 83 5.48 13.44 7.47
N LYS A 84 4.16 13.65 7.35
CA LYS A 84 3.14 12.65 7.65
C LYS A 84 3.27 11.45 6.74
N PHE A 85 3.60 11.63 5.46
CA PHE A 85 3.92 10.53 4.54
C PHE A 85 5.07 9.67 5.08
N VAL A 86 6.20 10.27 5.49
CA VAL A 86 7.31 9.54 6.13
C VAL A 86 6.84 8.83 7.39
N GLN A 87 6.04 9.51 8.21
CA GLN A 87 5.53 8.98 9.47
C GLN A 87 4.72 7.69 9.25
N VAL A 88 3.74 7.70 8.35
CA VAL A 88 2.80 6.58 8.15
C VAL A 88 3.37 5.46 7.27
N THR A 89 4.46 5.72 6.54
CA THR A 89 5.09 4.71 5.67
C THR A 89 6.34 4.07 6.27
N SER A 90 6.95 4.67 7.30
CA SER A 90 8.18 4.16 7.92
C SER A 90 8.27 4.41 9.44
N ALA A 91 8.26 5.66 9.91
CA ALA A 91 8.64 5.98 11.28
C ALA A 91 7.71 5.39 12.35
N ASN A 92 6.38 5.42 12.12
CA ASN A 92 5.42 4.83 13.06
C ASN A 92 5.57 3.31 13.12
N ALA A 93 5.74 2.63 11.99
CA ALA A 93 5.99 1.19 11.97
C ALA A 93 7.27 0.84 12.75
N ALA A 94 8.35 1.59 12.55
CA ALA A 94 9.60 1.37 13.27
C ALA A 94 9.43 1.55 14.79
N LYS A 95 8.64 2.53 15.24
CA LYS A 95 8.33 2.74 16.67
C LYS A 95 7.48 1.59 17.23
N ILE A 96 6.42 1.21 16.52
CA ILE A 96 5.49 0.13 16.95
C ILE A 96 6.22 -1.21 17.06
N PHE A 97 7.08 -1.54 16.10
CA PHE A 97 7.85 -2.77 16.11
C PHE A 97 9.19 -2.67 16.85
N ASN A 98 9.39 -1.61 17.64
CA ASN A 98 10.55 -1.39 18.51
C ASN A 98 11.92 -1.48 17.80
N ILE A 99 12.03 -0.87 16.62
CA ILE A 99 13.27 -0.77 15.83
C ILE A 99 13.63 0.68 15.46
N TYR A 100 13.01 1.66 16.12
CA TYR A 100 13.34 3.08 16.00
C TYR A 100 14.44 3.47 17.02
N PRO A 101 15.43 4.33 16.68
CA PRO A 101 15.62 5.01 15.39
C PRO A 101 16.44 4.20 14.38
N ARG A 102 16.84 2.94 14.67
CA ARG A 102 17.63 2.12 13.74
C ARG A 102 17.02 2.09 12.33
N LYS A 103 15.68 2.01 12.23
CA LYS A 103 14.90 2.19 10.99
C LYS A 103 13.93 3.37 11.11
N GLY A 104 13.50 3.90 9.97
CA GLY A 104 12.45 4.93 9.90
C GLY A 104 12.90 6.33 10.31
N ARG A 105 14.22 6.59 10.36
CA ARG A 105 14.81 7.92 10.58
C ARG A 105 16.11 8.06 9.79
N ILE A 106 16.32 9.23 9.19
CA ILE A 106 17.64 9.64 8.69
C ILE A 106 18.34 10.38 9.83
N ALA A 107 19.28 9.71 10.49
CA ALA A 107 20.08 10.27 11.58
C ALA A 107 21.39 9.49 11.73
N ILE A 108 22.39 10.12 12.37
CA ILE A 108 23.64 9.44 12.75
C ILE A 108 23.30 8.19 13.58
N GLY A 109 23.89 7.06 13.22
CA GLY A 109 23.66 5.76 13.87
C GLY A 109 22.42 4.99 13.42
N SER A 110 21.60 5.53 12.51
CA SER A 110 20.50 4.77 11.86
C SER A 110 21.03 3.98 10.67
N ASP A 111 20.35 2.89 10.30
CA ASP A 111 20.73 2.12 9.11
C ASP A 111 20.50 2.94 7.83
N ALA A 112 21.36 2.76 6.84
CA ALA A 112 21.33 3.49 5.57
C ALA A 112 20.24 3.02 4.58
N ASP A 113 19.04 2.75 5.08
CA ASP A 113 17.86 2.41 4.28
C ASP A 113 17.18 3.70 3.78
N VAL A 114 17.73 4.27 2.70
CA VAL A 114 17.33 5.59 2.17
C VAL A 114 16.69 5.46 0.79
N VAL A 115 15.60 6.20 0.56
CA VAL A 115 14.95 6.33 -0.74
C VAL A 115 15.16 7.75 -1.26
N ILE A 116 15.73 7.89 -2.47
CA ILE A 116 15.72 9.14 -3.20
C ILE A 116 14.37 9.27 -3.90
N TRP A 117 13.52 10.17 -3.40
CA TRP A 117 12.15 10.34 -3.89
C TRP A 117 12.04 11.57 -4.79
N ASN A 118 11.62 11.39 -6.05
CA ASN A 118 11.32 12.50 -6.95
C ASN A 118 9.82 12.83 -6.91
N PRO A 119 9.40 13.93 -6.26
CA PRO A 119 7.98 14.27 -6.10
C PRO A 119 7.31 14.77 -7.38
N LYS A 120 8.07 15.04 -8.44
CA LYS A 120 7.59 15.56 -9.73
C LYS A 120 7.52 14.49 -10.82
N LEU A 121 8.04 13.30 -10.56
CA LEU A 121 8.01 12.19 -11.52
C LEU A 121 6.62 11.56 -11.54
N SER A 122 6.03 11.44 -12.73
CA SER A 122 4.80 10.69 -12.93
C SER A 122 5.11 9.32 -13.54
N ARG A 123 4.39 8.28 -13.09
CA ARG A 123 4.42 6.95 -13.70
C ARG A 123 3.01 6.38 -13.80
N VAL A 124 2.75 5.60 -14.86
CA VAL A 124 1.54 4.79 -14.98
C VAL A 124 1.82 3.40 -14.42
N ILE A 125 1.07 3.00 -13.40
CA ILE A 125 1.15 1.65 -12.83
C ILE A 125 0.56 0.67 -13.84
N SER A 126 1.32 -0.36 -14.20
CA SER A 126 0.90 -1.37 -15.18
C SER A 126 1.51 -2.72 -14.87
N LYS A 127 0.75 -3.80 -15.12
CA LYS A 127 1.24 -5.18 -15.06
C LYS A 127 2.41 -5.48 -16.02
N ASN A 128 2.62 -4.62 -17.02
CA ASN A 128 3.69 -4.80 -18.00
C ASN A 128 5.01 -4.19 -17.50
N THR A 129 4.96 -3.31 -16.49
CA THR A 129 6.12 -2.55 -16.00
C THR A 129 6.37 -2.73 -14.51
N HIS A 130 5.47 -3.39 -13.78
CA HIS A 130 5.71 -3.76 -12.39
C HIS A 130 6.72 -4.91 -12.26
N HIS A 131 7.22 -5.11 -11.05
CA HIS A 131 8.20 -6.12 -10.70
C HIS A 131 7.58 -7.28 -9.92
N HIS A 132 6.25 -7.40 -9.93
CA HIS A 132 5.54 -8.55 -9.37
C HIS A 132 5.55 -9.73 -10.33
N VAL A 133 5.59 -10.95 -9.79
CA VAL A 133 5.40 -12.18 -10.57
C VAL A 133 3.96 -12.27 -11.12
N CYS A 134 3.00 -11.73 -10.38
CA CYS A 134 1.60 -11.77 -10.72
C CYS A 134 1.25 -10.75 -11.81
N LYS A 135 0.80 -11.20 -12.98
CA LYS A 135 0.63 -10.36 -14.18
C LYS A 135 -0.74 -9.66 -14.28
N PHE A 136 -1.25 -9.07 -13.21
CA PHE A 136 -2.47 -8.27 -13.28
C PHE A 136 -2.44 -7.04 -12.39
#